data_AF-A0A356T564-F1
#
_entry.id   AF-A0A356T564-F1
#
_cell.length_a   1.000
_cell.length_b   1.000
_cell.length_c   1.000
_cell.angle_alpha   90.00
_cell.angle_beta   90.00
_cell.angle_gamma   90.00
#
_symmetry.space_group_name_H-M   'P 1'
#
loop_
_entity.id
_entity.type
_entity.pdbx_description
1 polymer ?
#
loop_
_entity_poly.entity_id
_entity_poly.type
_entity_poly.pdbx_seq_one_letter_code
_entity_poly.pdbx_strand_id
1 'polypeptide(L)'
;ILDFGLARHADERDKVSAGNEVLGTPVYMAPEQVWGGGEIDRRTDLFAVGSVLFEMLTGQEPLEVRAAEPLLTFLRRAGTQPRRSLASLRPDLPEELAGVVATAMSLDPKDRFPDARVFLRA
;
A
#
# COMPACT_ATOMS: atom_id res chain seq x y z
N ILE A 1 12.41 -6.38 10.89
CA ILE A 1 12.10 -5.96 9.50
C ILE A 1 13.28 -6.40 8.66
N LEU A 2 13.06 -7.36 7.76
CA LEU A 2 14.10 -7.90 6.89
C LEU A 2 13.50 -8.04 5.50
N ASP A 3 13.73 -7.02 4.67
CA ASP A 3 13.95 -7.09 3.22
C ASP A 3 14.05 -5.64 2.70
N PHE A 4 15.27 -5.15 2.46
CA PHE A 4 15.52 -3.81 1.92
C PHE A 4 15.70 -3.84 0.39
N GLY A 5 15.25 -4.89 -0.31
CA GLY A 5 15.49 -5.12 -1.74
C GLY A 5 15.03 -4.01 -2.71
N LEU A 6 14.36 -2.97 -2.20
CA LEU A 6 13.94 -1.77 -2.96
C LEU A 6 14.26 -0.45 -2.22
N ALA A 7 15.14 -0.45 -1.21
CA ALA A 7 15.54 0.76 -0.50
C ALA A 7 16.20 1.74 -1.48
N ARG A 8 15.45 2.78 -1.86
CA ARG A 8 15.84 3.72 -2.90
C ARG A 8 16.51 4.93 -2.26
N HIS A 9 17.76 5.21 -2.66
CA HIS A 9 18.39 6.50 -2.37
C HIS A 9 17.62 7.60 -3.12
N ALA A 10 17.45 8.77 -2.49
CA ALA A 10 16.61 9.87 -2.99
C ALA A 10 16.97 10.39 -4.40
N ASP A 11 18.12 10.01 -4.96
CA ASP A 11 18.64 10.47 -6.25
C ASP A 11 18.35 9.55 -7.45
N GLU A 12 17.94 8.30 -7.26
CA GLU A 12 17.83 7.37 -8.41
C GLU A 12 16.41 7.38 -8.99
N ARG A 13 16.06 8.36 -9.81
CA ARG A 13 14.71 8.47 -10.44
C ARG A 13 14.45 7.53 -11.62
N ASP A 14 15.46 6.87 -12.17
CA ASP A 14 15.32 6.15 -13.43
C ASP A 14 15.77 4.69 -13.32
N LYS A 15 14.78 3.77 -13.30
CA LYS A 15 14.83 2.39 -13.84
C LYS A 15 13.56 1.63 -13.43
N VAL A 16 12.47 1.87 -14.16
CA VAL A 16 11.38 0.90 -14.23
C VAL A 16 11.89 -0.25 -15.10
N SER A 17 12.05 -1.44 -14.51
CA SER A 17 12.59 -2.61 -15.20
C SER A 17 11.66 -3.02 -16.35
N ALA A 18 12.21 -3.10 -17.55
CA ALA A 18 11.53 -3.41 -18.81
C ALA A 18 11.32 -4.92 -19.03
N GLY A 19 10.93 -5.66 -17.98
CA GLY A 19 10.70 -7.10 -18.03
C GLY A 19 9.36 -7.46 -17.41
N ASN A 20 8.68 -8.46 -17.98
CA ASN A 20 7.42 -9.03 -17.47
C ASN A 20 7.54 -9.73 -16.10
N GLU A 21 8.60 -9.46 -15.34
CA GLU A 21 8.77 -9.89 -13.96
C GLU A 21 8.55 -8.67 -13.06
N VAL A 22 7.42 -8.70 -12.36
CA VAL A 22 7.09 -7.69 -11.37
C VAL A 22 8.08 -7.83 -10.22
N LEU A 23 9.01 -6.88 -10.10
CA LEU A 23 9.91 -6.79 -8.96
C LEU A 23 9.08 -6.31 -7.74
N GLY A 24 8.65 -7.25 -6.90
CA GLY A 24 7.82 -7.05 -5.70
C GLY A 24 6.34 -7.43 -5.89
N THR A 25 5.60 -7.71 -4.81
CA THR A 25 4.14 -7.96 -4.88
C THR A 25 3.42 -6.60 -4.99
N PRO A 26 2.90 -6.20 -6.17
CA PRO A 26 2.39 -4.84 -6.40
C PRO A 26 1.13 -4.53 -5.58
N VAL A 27 0.58 -5.52 -4.88
CA VAL A 27 -0.55 -5.40 -3.95
C VAL A 27 -0.27 -4.50 -2.75
N TYR A 28 1.00 -4.34 -2.34
CA TYR A 28 1.40 -3.47 -1.22
C TYR A 28 1.91 -2.10 -1.67
N MET A 29 1.99 -1.86 -2.99
CA MET A 29 2.54 -0.62 -3.55
C MET A 29 1.59 0.55 -3.30
N ALA A 30 2.14 1.66 -2.81
CA ALA A 30 1.37 2.87 -2.59
C ALA A 30 1.02 3.54 -3.94
N PRO A 31 -0.14 4.20 -4.08
CA PRO A 31 -0.57 4.84 -5.33
C PRO A 31 0.47 5.77 -5.96
N GLU A 32 1.19 6.54 -5.13
CA GLU A 32 2.23 7.47 -5.58
C GLU A 32 3.44 6.75 -6.23
N GLN A 33 3.73 5.51 -5.84
CA GLN A 33 4.79 4.70 -6.47
C GLN A 33 4.35 4.18 -7.84
N VAL A 34 3.05 3.99 -8.06
CA VAL A 34 2.51 3.49 -9.33
C VAL A 34 2.54 4.56 -10.42
N TRP A 35 2.20 5.81 -10.07
CA TRP A 35 2.06 6.88 -11.07
C TRP A 35 3.38 7.60 -11.37
N GLY A 36 4.42 7.40 -10.57
CA GLY A 36 5.77 7.93 -10.82
C GLY A 36 5.89 9.46 -10.78
N GLY A 37 4.84 10.19 -10.40
CA GLY A 37 4.78 11.66 -10.43
C GLY A 37 4.56 12.34 -9.07
N GLY A 38 4.34 11.58 -7.99
CA GLY A 38 4.20 12.10 -6.63
C GLY A 38 5.52 12.05 -5.86
N GLU A 39 5.66 12.88 -4.81
CA GLU A 39 6.77 12.72 -3.87
C GLU A 39 6.59 11.41 -3.09
N ILE A 40 7.54 10.51 -3.25
CA ILE A 40 7.66 9.29 -2.45
C ILE A 40 8.37 9.69 -1.15
N ASP A 41 7.66 9.59 -0.04
CA ASP A 41 8.21 9.87 1.29
C ASP A 41 7.86 8.74 2.28
N ARG A 42 8.21 8.93 3.55
CA ARG A 42 7.93 7.98 4.65
C ARG A 42 6.48 7.46 4.72
N ARG A 43 5.51 8.18 4.17
CA ARG A 43 4.09 7.79 4.16
C ARG A 43 3.78 6.69 3.16
N THR A 44 4.67 6.47 2.18
CA THR A 44 4.66 5.29 1.31
C THR A 44 4.86 4.02 2.11
N ASP A 45 5.80 4.01 3.06
CA ASP A 45 6.02 2.85 3.93
C ASP A 45 4.82 2.59 4.85
N LEU A 46 4.14 3.64 5.32
CA LEU A 46 2.93 3.49 6.13
C LEU A 46 1.79 2.83 5.35
N PHE A 47 1.68 3.10 4.06
CA PHE A 47 0.72 2.43 3.20
C PHE A 47 1.01 0.93 3.10
N ALA A 48 2.27 0.57 2.89
CA ALA A 48 2.70 -0.82 2.82
C ALA A 48 2.46 -1.55 4.15
N VAL A 49 2.81 -0.91 5.28
CA VAL A 49 2.55 -1.48 6.63
C VAL A 49 1.05 -1.64 6.89
N GLY A 50 0.22 -0.65 6.53
CA GLY A 50 -1.23 -0.76 6.62
C GLY A 50 -1.79 -1.91 5.79
N SER A 51 -1.25 -2.11 4.58
CA SER A 51 -1.61 -3.21 3.69
C SER A 51 -1.26 -4.58 4.27
N VAL A 52 -0.09 -4.71 4.88
CA VAL A 52 0.34 -5.95 5.56
C VAL A 52 -0.52 -6.22 6.80
N LEU A 53 -0.82 -5.19 7.61
CA LEU A 53 -1.73 -5.34 8.76
C LEU A 53 -3.13 -5.78 8.34
N PHE A 54 -3.68 -5.17 7.28
CA PHE A 54 -4.97 -5.57 6.73
C PHE A 54 -4.97 -7.06 6.36
N GLU A 55 -3.94 -7.53 5.67
CA GLU A 55 -3.84 -8.93 5.26
C GLU A 55 -3.67 -9.86 6.45
N MET A 56 -2.84 -9.52 7.43
CA MET A 56 -2.70 -10.33 8.65
C MET A 56 -4.00 -10.43 9.44
N LEU A 57 -4.82 -9.38 9.45
CA LEU A 57 -6.09 -9.34 10.16
C LEU A 57 -7.22 -10.05 9.40
N THR A 58 -7.19 -10.07 8.06
CA THR A 58 -8.29 -10.60 7.26
C THR A 58 -7.99 -11.93 6.57
N GLY A 59 -6.71 -12.28 6.45
CA GLY A 59 -6.23 -13.34 5.57
C GLY A 59 -6.44 -13.03 4.07
N GLN A 60 -6.72 -11.77 3.72
CA GLN A 60 -7.01 -11.34 2.36
C GLN A 60 -6.17 -10.15 1.94
N GLU A 61 -5.83 -10.09 0.66
CA GLU A 61 -5.16 -8.92 0.10
C GLU A 61 -6.09 -7.68 0.15
N PRO A 62 -5.51 -6.48 0.38
CA PRO A 62 -6.28 -5.24 0.45
C PRO A 62 -6.87 -4.79 -0.88
N LEU A 63 -6.27 -5.24 -1.99
CA LEU A 63 -6.77 -5.06 -3.34
C LEU A 63 -6.87 -6.43 -4.01
N GLU A 64 -8.01 -6.71 -4.63
CA GLU A 64 -8.24 -7.97 -5.32
C GLU A 64 -7.37 -8.12 -6.57
N VAL A 65 -6.47 -9.11 -6.56
CA VAL A 65 -5.79 -9.63 -7.74
C VAL A 65 -6.74 -10.52 -8.52
N ARG A 66 -6.95 -10.18 -9.80
CA ARG A 66 -7.82 -10.95 -10.70
C ARG A 66 -6.97 -11.86 -11.57
N ALA A 67 -7.43 -13.10 -11.75
CA ALA A 67 -6.79 -14.05 -12.65
C ALA A 67 -6.72 -13.47 -14.08
N ALA A 68 -5.54 -13.59 -14.71
CA ALA A 68 -5.27 -13.09 -16.06
C ALA A 68 -5.42 -11.55 -16.25
N GLU A 69 -5.44 -10.76 -15.17
CA GLU A 69 -5.42 -9.30 -15.29
C GLU A 69 -4.04 -8.79 -15.76
N PRO A 70 -3.97 -7.99 -16.84
CA PRO A 70 -2.72 -7.40 -17.27
C PRO A 70 -2.12 -6.49 -16.18
N LEU A 71 -0.80 -6.55 -15.99
CA LEU A 71 -0.08 -5.78 -14.96
C LEU A 71 -0.43 -4.29 -14.97
N LEU A 72 -0.45 -3.65 -16.14
CA LEU A 72 -0.80 -2.23 -16.26
C LEU A 72 -2.23 -1.93 -15.81
N THR A 73 -3.17 -2.86 -16.04
CA THR A 73 -4.55 -2.75 -15.56
C THR A 73 -4.59 -2.86 -14.04
N PHE A 74 -3.88 -3.84 -13.48
CA PHE A 74 -3.75 -4.00 -12.03
C PHE A 74 -3.16 -2.74 -11.38
N LEU A 75 -2.04 -2.22 -11.91
CA LEU A 75 -1.39 -1.01 -11.40
C LEU A 75 -2.33 0.20 -11.46
N ARG A 76 -3.05 0.39 -12.57
CA ARG A 76 -4.05 1.47 -12.67
C ARG A 76 -5.12 1.36 -11.59
N ARG A 77 -5.60 0.15 -11.29
CA ARG A 77 -6.54 -0.10 -10.18
C ARG A 77 -5.91 0.18 -8.84
N ALA A 78 -4.67 -0.27 -8.61
CA ALA A 78 -3.95 -0.03 -7.37
C ALA A 78 -3.80 1.46 -7.07
N GLY A 79 -3.63 2.30 -8.09
CA GLY A 79 -3.56 3.75 -7.92
C GLY A 79 -4.91 4.47 -7.73
N THR A 80 -6.05 3.85 -8.06
CA THR A 80 -7.35 4.56 -8.12
C THR A 80 -8.46 3.96 -7.28
N GLN A 81 -8.43 2.64 -7.05
CA GLN A 81 -9.53 1.95 -6.39
C GLN A 81 -9.40 2.02 -4.87
N PRO A 82 -10.50 2.28 -4.15
CA PRO A 82 -10.49 2.19 -2.70
C PRO A 82 -10.13 0.77 -2.27
N ARG A 83 -9.42 0.66 -1.15
CA ARG A 83 -9.07 -0.64 -0.57
C ARG A 83 -10.28 -1.26 0.09
N ARG A 84 -10.27 -2.60 0.22
CA ARG A 84 -11.33 -3.32 0.93
C ARG A 84 -11.44 -2.81 2.36
N SER A 85 -12.67 -2.71 2.87
CA SER A 85 -12.92 -2.23 4.22
C SER A 85 -12.65 -3.33 5.24
N LEU A 86 -11.74 -3.07 6.19
CA LEU A 86 -11.47 -3.98 7.31
C LEU A 86 -12.73 -4.20 8.15
N ALA A 87 -13.47 -3.13 8.46
CA ALA A 87 -14.70 -3.19 9.24
C ALA A 87 -15.77 -4.07 8.59
N SER A 88 -15.80 -4.15 7.25
CA SER A 88 -16.74 -5.01 6.54
C SER A 88 -16.34 -6.50 6.57
N LEU A 89 -15.04 -6.80 6.61
CA LEU A 89 -14.53 -8.19 6.60
C LEU A 89 -14.36 -8.78 8.01
N ARG A 90 -14.06 -7.93 8.99
CA ARG A 90 -13.82 -8.28 10.40
C ARG A 90 -14.61 -7.36 11.32
N PRO A 91 -15.96 -7.46 11.33
CA PRO A 91 -16.82 -6.64 12.19
C PRO A 91 -16.65 -6.95 13.69
N ASP A 92 -15.94 -8.01 14.03
CA ASP A 92 -15.59 -8.41 15.39
C ASP A 92 -14.38 -7.64 15.96
N LEU A 93 -13.64 -6.89 15.12
CA LEU A 93 -12.53 -6.06 15.55
C LEU A 93 -12.99 -4.68 16.05
N PRO A 94 -12.24 -4.03 16.95
CA PRO A 94 -12.54 -2.66 17.38
C PRO A 94 -12.60 -1.69 16.20
N GLU A 95 -13.56 -0.76 16.24
CA GLU A 95 -13.73 0.26 15.21
C GLU A 95 -12.49 1.16 15.08
N GLU A 96 -11.81 1.45 16.20
CA GLU A 96 -10.58 2.25 16.17
C GLU A 96 -9.48 1.56 15.34
N LEU A 97 -9.30 0.24 15.49
CA LEU A 97 -8.31 -0.51 14.71
C LEU A 97 -8.64 -0.48 13.21
N ALA A 98 -9.92 -0.61 12.86
CA ALA A 98 -10.35 -0.48 11.48
C ALA A 98 -10.05 0.93 10.91
N GLY A 99 -10.29 1.97 11.71
CA GLY A 99 -9.96 3.36 11.37
C GLY A 99 -8.46 3.60 11.16
N VAL A 100 -7.62 3.04 12.03
CA VAL A 100 -6.15 3.14 11.92
C VAL A 100 -5.65 2.48 10.62
N VAL A 101 -6.09 1.26 10.32
CA VAL A 101 -5.70 0.57 9.08
C VAL A 101 -6.21 1.32 7.85
N ALA A 102 -7.46 1.80 7.86
CA ALA A 102 -8.02 2.59 6.76
C ALA A 102 -7.23 3.88 6.50
N THR A 103 -6.87 4.61 7.57
CA THR A 103 -6.09 5.85 7.49
C THR A 103 -4.69 5.60 6.93
N ALA A 104 -4.01 4.54 7.38
CA ALA A 104 -2.70 4.16 6.84
C ALA A 104 -2.77 3.83 5.34
N MET A 105 -3.90 3.29 4.88
CA MET A 105 -4.14 2.86 3.51
C MET A 105 -4.90 3.89 2.64
N SER A 106 -4.99 5.16 3.09
CA SER A 106 -5.55 6.25 2.29
C SER A 106 -4.82 6.40 0.96
N LEU A 107 -5.55 6.66 -0.13
CA LEU A 107 -4.94 6.78 -1.45
C LEU A 107 -4.08 8.04 -1.57
N ASP A 108 -4.54 9.18 -1.06
CA ASP A 108 -3.73 10.39 -0.95
C ASP A 108 -2.80 10.28 0.27
N PRO A 109 -1.47 10.41 0.11
CA PRO A 109 -0.53 10.44 1.22
C PRO A 109 -0.84 11.52 2.28
N LYS A 110 -1.53 12.61 1.93
CA LYS A 110 -1.92 13.67 2.87
C LYS A 110 -2.99 13.23 3.87
N ASP A 111 -3.77 12.21 3.51
CA ASP A 111 -4.82 11.64 4.36
C ASP A 111 -4.30 10.47 5.22
N ARG A 112 -2.98 10.22 5.18
CA ARG A 112 -2.32 9.21 6.03
C ARG A 112 -1.71 9.86 7.27
N PHE A 113 -1.30 9.01 8.21
CA PHE A 113 -0.47 9.46 9.32
C PHE A 113 0.80 10.15 8.80
N PRO A 114 1.24 11.23 9.44
CA PRO A 114 2.43 11.94 9.00
C PRO A 114 3.67 11.05 9.10
N ASP A 115 3.81 10.22 10.15
CA ASP A 115 4.87 9.23 10.30
C ASP A 115 4.50 8.01 11.16
N ALA A 116 5.42 7.05 11.17
CA ALA A 116 5.38 5.84 11.97
C ALA A 116 5.23 6.10 13.48
N ARG A 117 5.69 7.24 14.03
CA ARG A 117 5.53 7.53 15.46
C ARG A 117 4.10 7.92 15.77
N VAL A 118 3.47 8.70 14.90
CA VAL A 118 2.04 9.01 15.03
C VAL A 118 1.20 7.76 14.80
N PHE A 119 1.54 6.97 13.77
CA PHE A 119 0.87 5.71 13.48
C PHE A 119 0.90 4.72 14.66
N LEU A 120 2.04 4.58 15.33
CA LEU A 120 2.19 3.67 16.48
C LEU A 120 1.37 4.08 17.71
N ARG A 121 0.98 5.35 17.81
CA ARG A 121 0.25 5.91 18.97
C ARG A 121 -1.25 5.99 18.76
N ALA A 122 -1.72 5.78 17.52
CA ALA A 122 -3.13 5.74 17.18
C ALA A 122 -3.74 4.41 17.66
#